data_AF-W2D1P3-F1
#
_entry.id   AF-W2D1P3-F1
#
_cell.length_a   1.000
_cell.length_b   1.000
_cell.length_c   1.000
_cell.angle_alpha   90.00
_cell.angle_beta   90.00
_cell.angle_gamma   90.00
#
_symmetry.space_group_name_H-M   'P 1'
#
loop_
_entity.id
_entity.type
_entity.pdbx_description
1 polymer ?
#
loop_
_entity_poly.entity_id
_entity_poly.type
_entity_poly.pdbx_seq_one_letter_code
_entity_poly.pdbx_strand_id
1 'polypeptide(L)'
;MLPRTSGTARSILQNFIQCYELAQQIDEESAIVQGLEKKLSKKPNEQLERLLKDYRGVLTKRMRQLEATQINVDSQLSEEEKAAYSRLCKRFEALLSTDKIWLITDEMLTTQRKAFSNISIKRCEASIYVGVFNFLKSAFDIPVLDSGDARYYIYPKFIIKATDVCHFYVYPHDPDGLTAATVNYQESEARPVDAEFLKYTWQYVNKNGEPDKRYANNSRYPVFKYCFLFVNTGNTTAKFMFSNYTTASEFATAYTVYANLLTSPNTTPTEPAPEVAPSEPIPEAVPTESIPKAEPKTPVVSVRGFSAIERETTNLYLYIKSLDSMAAVREALRKHTALDFAEEIKFTVSGRLAFAVWIDVLKCYKKLGYEIDPSKGECIALSVFVAELYLPDALMLEMSEDKMVEVLPATKRLVSMTEELYPFTEPDDELLFVKVLRADGVDEAIVNKYMALLHQFVSVVVKADGRVDEQEKTWLKQLKTFTPLENRVVLKGPVTR
;
A
#
# COMPACT_ATOMS: atom_id res chain seq x y z
N MET A 1 -7.25 24.97 -9.21
CA MET A 1 -7.80 23.67 -8.80
C MET A 1 -7.65 22.71 -9.96
N LEU A 2 -6.94 21.60 -9.81
CA LEU A 2 -6.85 20.59 -10.86
C LEU A 2 -8.18 19.84 -11.00
N PRO A 3 -8.83 19.83 -12.18
CA PRO A 3 -10.10 19.15 -12.35
C PRO A 3 -9.91 17.63 -12.27
N ARG A 4 -10.85 16.93 -11.61
CA ARG A 4 -10.88 15.46 -11.60
C ARG A 4 -11.39 14.95 -12.95
N THR A 5 -10.78 13.90 -13.49
CA THR A 5 -11.27 13.24 -14.71
C THR A 5 -12.24 12.10 -14.34
N SER A 6 -13.49 12.45 -14.04
CA SER A 6 -14.52 11.48 -13.61
C SER A 6 -14.81 10.41 -14.68
N GLY A 7 -14.76 10.75 -15.97
CA GLY A 7 -14.92 9.81 -17.07
C GLY A 7 -13.83 8.73 -17.10
N THR A 8 -12.57 9.14 -16.99
CA THR A 8 -11.41 8.22 -16.92
C THR A 8 -11.48 7.34 -15.68
N ALA A 9 -11.82 7.92 -14.51
CA ALA A 9 -11.98 7.14 -13.28
C ALA A 9 -13.08 6.07 -13.40
N ARG A 10 -14.23 6.42 -14.00
CA ARG A 10 -15.31 5.47 -14.27
C ARG A 10 -14.87 4.34 -15.20
N SER A 11 -14.14 4.65 -16.26
CA SER A 11 -13.62 3.65 -17.20
C SER A 11 -12.62 2.70 -16.54
N ILE A 12 -11.71 3.22 -15.70
CA ILE A 12 -10.77 2.41 -14.92
C ILE A 12 -11.51 1.49 -13.96
N LEU A 13 -12.52 1.99 -13.23
CA LEU A 13 -13.29 1.17 -12.31
C LEU A 13 -14.10 0.08 -13.02
N GLN A 14 -14.73 0.40 -14.15
CA GLN A 14 -15.43 -0.59 -14.97
C GLN A 14 -14.47 -1.67 -15.50
N ASN A 15 -13.28 -1.25 -15.94
CA ASN A 15 -12.25 -2.17 -16.37
C ASN A 15 -11.80 -3.10 -15.25
N PHE A 16 -11.58 -2.55 -14.05
CA PHE A 16 -11.24 -3.31 -12.87
C PHE A 16 -12.29 -4.39 -12.58
N ILE A 17 -13.58 -4.03 -12.53
CA ILE A 17 -14.68 -4.97 -12.26
C ILE A 17 -14.68 -6.11 -13.29
N GLN A 18 -14.62 -5.78 -14.58
CA GLN A 18 -14.64 -6.78 -15.65
C GLN A 18 -13.40 -7.69 -15.63
N CYS A 19 -12.21 -7.13 -15.42
CA CYS A 19 -10.98 -7.91 -15.32
C CYS A 19 -10.99 -8.81 -14.09
N TYR A 20 -11.53 -8.32 -12.97
CA TYR A 20 -11.65 -9.07 -11.74
C TYR A 20 -12.60 -10.27 -11.89
N GLU A 21 -13.78 -10.07 -12.49
CA GLU A 21 -14.72 -11.15 -12.79
C GLU A 21 -14.11 -12.21 -13.73
N LEU A 22 -13.39 -11.77 -14.77
CA LEU A 22 -12.70 -12.67 -15.69
C LEU A 22 -11.56 -13.43 -15.01
N ALA A 23 -10.81 -12.78 -14.13
CA ALA A 23 -9.76 -13.43 -13.36
C ALA A 23 -10.33 -14.51 -12.43
N GLN A 24 -11.45 -14.23 -11.75
CA GLN A 24 -12.13 -15.22 -10.92
C GLN A 24 -12.60 -16.43 -11.73
N GLN A 25 -13.20 -16.19 -12.90
CA GLN A 25 -13.62 -17.28 -13.79
C GLN A 25 -12.41 -18.13 -14.21
N ILE A 26 -11.33 -17.48 -14.67
CA ILE A 26 -10.07 -18.14 -15.03
C ILE A 26 -9.55 -19.04 -13.90
N ASP A 27 -9.60 -18.57 -12.65
CA ASP A 27 -9.17 -19.35 -11.49
C ASP A 27 -10.06 -20.59 -11.27
N GLU A 28 -11.38 -20.46 -11.43
CA GLU A 28 -12.33 -21.57 -11.37
C GLU A 28 -12.07 -22.60 -12.48
N GLU A 29 -11.90 -22.16 -13.72
CA GLU A 29 -11.61 -23.07 -14.84
C GLU A 29 -10.22 -23.71 -14.74
N SER A 30 -9.22 -22.98 -14.24
CA SER A 30 -7.89 -23.50 -13.96
C SER A 30 -7.95 -24.62 -12.91
N ALA A 31 -8.74 -24.44 -11.84
CA ALA A 31 -8.95 -25.47 -10.83
C ALA A 31 -9.62 -26.73 -11.41
N ILE A 32 -10.60 -26.58 -12.30
CA ILE A 32 -11.24 -27.71 -12.98
C ILE A 32 -10.23 -28.45 -13.87
N VAL A 33 -9.46 -27.73 -14.68
CA VAL A 33 -8.41 -28.31 -15.54
C VAL A 33 -7.41 -29.11 -14.72
N GLN A 34 -6.88 -28.54 -13.64
CA GLN A 34 -5.96 -29.23 -12.73
C GLN A 34 -6.59 -30.48 -12.09
N GLY A 35 -7.86 -30.39 -11.68
CA GLY A 35 -8.60 -31.51 -11.12
C GLY A 35 -8.81 -32.66 -12.11
N LEU A 36 -9.06 -32.36 -13.38
CA LEU A 36 -9.20 -33.35 -14.45
C LEU A 36 -7.85 -34.00 -14.79
N GLU A 37 -6.78 -33.23 -14.89
CA GLU A 37 -5.41 -33.73 -15.10
C GLU A 37 -4.98 -34.70 -13.99
N LYS A 38 -5.31 -34.37 -12.73
CA LYS A 38 -5.06 -35.24 -11.58
C LYS A 38 -5.86 -36.55 -11.63
N LYS A 39 -7.07 -36.56 -12.21
CA LYS A 39 -7.86 -37.79 -12.41
C LYS A 39 -7.30 -38.64 -13.55
N LEU A 40 -6.92 -38.01 -14.66
CA LEU A 40 -6.35 -38.66 -15.84
C LEU A 40 -4.98 -39.30 -15.59
N SER A 41 -4.14 -38.65 -14.77
CA SER A 41 -2.85 -39.22 -14.37
C SER A 41 -2.97 -40.50 -13.54
N LYS A 42 -4.11 -40.73 -12.87
CA LYS A 42 -4.37 -41.97 -12.11
C LYS A 42 -4.90 -43.10 -13.00
N LYS A 43 -5.75 -42.77 -13.99
CA LYS A 43 -6.34 -43.75 -14.90
C LYS A 43 -6.76 -43.10 -16.22
N PRO A 44 -6.43 -43.69 -17.38
CA PRO A 44 -6.91 -43.21 -18.68
C PRO A 44 -8.44 -43.28 -18.74
N ASN A 45 -9.07 -42.24 -19.27
CA ASN A 45 -10.52 -42.17 -19.45
C ASN A 45 -10.86 -41.18 -20.58
N GLU A 46 -11.32 -41.71 -21.72
CA GLU A 46 -11.63 -40.92 -22.92
C GLU A 46 -12.67 -39.80 -22.68
N GLN A 47 -13.63 -40.01 -21.78
CA GLN A 47 -14.63 -38.98 -21.46
C GLN A 47 -13.99 -37.81 -20.70
N LEU A 48 -13.07 -38.11 -19.77
CA LEU A 48 -12.31 -37.08 -19.05
C LEU A 48 -11.33 -36.34 -19.97
N GLU A 49 -10.74 -37.02 -20.96
CA GLU A 49 -9.86 -36.39 -21.96
C GLU A 49 -10.61 -35.38 -22.83
N ARG A 50 -11.83 -35.73 -23.26
CA ARG A 50 -12.70 -34.79 -23.99
C ARG A 50 -13.07 -33.58 -23.14
N LEU A 51 -13.50 -33.82 -21.90
CA LEU A 51 -13.85 -32.75 -20.96
C LEU A 51 -12.66 -31.82 -20.69
N LEU A 52 -11.46 -32.38 -20.49
CA LEU A 52 -10.23 -31.62 -20.27
C LEU A 52 -9.91 -30.72 -21.48
N LYS A 53 -10.07 -31.25 -22.70
CA LYS A 53 -9.85 -30.47 -23.94
C LYS A 53 -10.82 -29.28 -24.00
N ASP A 54 -12.09 -29.49 -23.66
CA ASP A 54 -13.11 -28.43 -23.68
C ASP A 54 -12.79 -27.35 -22.65
N TYR A 55 -12.50 -27.72 -21.40
CA TYR A 55 -12.14 -26.76 -20.34
C TYR A 55 -10.84 -26.00 -20.62
N ARG A 56 -9.83 -26.64 -21.23
CA ARG A 56 -8.62 -25.94 -21.69
C ARG A 56 -8.93 -24.93 -22.79
N GLY A 57 -9.87 -25.25 -23.68
CA GLY A 57 -10.37 -24.32 -24.70
C GLY A 57 -11.05 -23.10 -24.09
N VAL A 58 -11.92 -23.32 -23.10
CA VAL A 58 -12.60 -22.25 -22.34
C VAL A 58 -11.58 -21.38 -21.60
N LEU A 59 -10.66 -21.98 -20.85
CA LEU A 59 -9.60 -21.29 -20.12
C LEU A 59 -8.78 -20.39 -21.05
N THR A 60 -8.32 -20.94 -22.18
CA THR A 60 -7.57 -20.17 -23.19
C THR A 60 -8.37 -19.00 -23.74
N LYS A 61 -9.67 -19.21 -24.01
CA LYS A 61 -10.55 -18.14 -24.50
C LYS A 61 -10.70 -17.02 -23.47
N ARG A 62 -10.84 -17.35 -22.18
CA ARG A 62 -11.00 -16.37 -21.12
C ARG A 62 -9.71 -15.64 -20.78
N MET A 63 -8.55 -16.31 -20.79
CA MET A 63 -7.26 -15.64 -20.66
C MET A 63 -7.07 -14.58 -21.75
N ARG A 64 -7.40 -14.91 -23.01
CA ARG A 64 -7.40 -13.94 -24.11
C ARG A 64 -8.39 -12.81 -23.90
N GLN A 65 -9.58 -13.11 -23.35
CA GLN A 65 -10.58 -12.09 -23.03
C GLN A 65 -10.07 -11.13 -21.95
N LEU A 66 -9.48 -11.64 -20.85
CA LEU A 66 -8.86 -10.83 -19.82
C LEU A 66 -7.78 -9.92 -20.40
N GLU A 67 -6.89 -10.46 -21.22
CA GLU A 67 -5.84 -9.68 -21.87
C GLU A 67 -6.38 -8.55 -22.76
N ALA A 68 -7.48 -8.81 -23.48
CA ALA A 68 -8.12 -7.84 -24.35
C ALA A 68 -8.96 -6.80 -23.59
N THR A 69 -9.50 -7.17 -22.43
CA THR A 69 -10.28 -6.26 -21.57
C THR A 69 -9.37 -5.25 -20.88
N GLN A 70 -8.20 -5.65 -20.40
CA GLN A 70 -7.26 -4.78 -19.68
C GLN A 70 -6.93 -3.49 -20.46
N ILE A 71 -7.06 -2.34 -19.81
CA ILE A 71 -6.73 -1.05 -20.43
C ILE A 71 -5.21 -0.93 -20.58
N ASN A 72 -4.75 -0.72 -21.81
CA ASN A 72 -3.38 -0.30 -22.09
C ASN A 72 -3.29 1.23 -22.09
N VAL A 73 -2.78 1.79 -21.00
CA VAL A 73 -2.66 3.25 -20.79
C VAL A 73 -1.63 3.90 -21.71
N ASP A 74 -0.77 3.12 -22.36
CA ASP A 74 0.26 3.61 -23.26
C ASP A 74 -0.19 3.68 -24.72
N SER A 75 -1.35 3.09 -25.04
CA SER A 75 -1.83 2.89 -26.42
C SER A 75 -1.99 4.19 -27.21
N GLN A 76 -2.18 5.32 -26.53
CA GLN A 76 -2.38 6.64 -27.12
C GLN A 76 -1.14 7.54 -27.08
N LEU A 77 0.01 7.01 -26.64
CA LEU A 77 1.25 7.80 -26.54
C LEU A 77 1.96 7.90 -27.89
N SER A 78 2.35 9.11 -28.27
CA SER A 78 3.29 9.32 -29.38
C SER A 78 4.70 8.85 -29.01
N GLU A 79 5.57 8.63 -30.00
CA GLU A 79 6.97 8.27 -29.73
C GLU A 79 7.73 9.35 -28.94
N GLU A 80 7.36 10.62 -29.14
CA GLU A 80 7.91 11.74 -28.37
C GLU A 80 7.45 11.68 -26.91
N GLU A 81 6.16 11.42 -26.66
CA GLU A 81 5.60 11.28 -25.31
C GLU A 81 6.20 10.06 -24.59
N LYS A 82 6.37 8.93 -25.28
CA LYS A 82 7.06 7.75 -24.74
C LYS A 82 8.51 8.05 -24.37
N ALA A 83 9.24 8.74 -25.23
CA ALA A 83 10.62 9.11 -24.97
C ALA A 83 10.74 10.09 -23.78
N ALA A 84 9.82 11.05 -23.67
CA ALA A 84 9.77 11.99 -22.57
C ALA A 84 9.40 11.33 -21.24
N TYR A 85 8.38 10.47 -21.24
CA TYR A 85 7.99 9.71 -20.06
C TYR A 85 9.08 8.72 -19.62
N SER A 86 9.79 8.07 -20.56
CA SER A 86 10.95 7.23 -20.24
C SER A 86 12.06 8.01 -19.51
N ARG A 87 12.29 9.29 -19.87
CA ARG A 87 13.23 10.15 -19.13
C ARG A 87 12.75 10.44 -17.70
N LEU A 88 11.45 10.61 -17.50
CA LEU A 88 10.85 10.74 -16.17
C LEU A 88 11.06 9.47 -15.32
N CYS A 89 10.74 8.29 -15.86
CA CYS A 89 10.97 7.00 -15.19
C CYS A 89 12.45 6.82 -14.81
N LYS A 90 13.40 7.14 -15.69
CA LYS A 90 14.84 7.07 -15.38
C LYS A 90 15.27 7.95 -14.21
N ARG A 91 14.66 9.14 -14.06
CA ARG A 91 14.93 10.01 -12.90
C ARG A 91 14.30 9.45 -11.64
N PHE A 92 13.14 8.83 -11.74
CA PHE A 92 12.52 8.12 -10.64
C PHE A 92 13.36 6.92 -10.17
N GLU A 93 13.93 6.14 -11.10
CA GLU A 93 14.85 5.03 -10.77
C GLU A 93 16.05 5.52 -9.93
N ALA A 94 16.62 6.68 -10.26
CA ALA A 94 17.67 7.28 -9.44
C ALA A 94 17.15 7.70 -8.05
N LEU A 95 15.92 8.21 -7.97
CA LEU A 95 15.27 8.60 -6.71
C LEU A 95 15.04 7.40 -5.77
N LEU A 96 14.79 6.20 -6.30
CA LEU A 96 14.63 4.95 -5.52
C LEU A 96 15.83 4.65 -4.59
N SER A 97 17.01 5.19 -4.90
CA SER A 97 18.23 4.98 -4.09
C SER A 97 18.35 5.89 -2.86
N THR A 98 17.34 6.74 -2.60
CA THR A 98 17.32 7.65 -1.45
C THR A 98 17.24 6.88 -0.12
N ASP A 99 18.08 7.22 0.85
CA ASP A 99 18.18 6.52 2.14
C ASP A 99 16.96 6.78 3.04
N LYS A 100 16.51 8.05 3.10
CA LYS A 100 15.37 8.44 3.95
C LYS A 100 14.35 9.27 3.20
N ILE A 101 13.10 8.83 3.36
CA ILE A 101 11.92 9.45 2.79
C ILE A 101 10.89 9.60 3.89
N TRP A 102 10.35 10.80 4.03
CA TRP A 102 9.30 11.07 4.99
C TRP A 102 8.12 11.77 4.34
N LEU A 103 6.93 11.51 4.88
CA LEU A 103 5.76 12.36 4.67
C LEU A 103 5.69 13.39 5.79
N ILE A 104 5.46 14.65 5.43
CA ILE A 104 5.20 15.71 6.41
C ILE A 104 3.72 15.70 6.79
N THR A 105 3.42 15.42 8.05
CA THR A 105 2.04 15.30 8.56
C THR A 105 1.56 16.58 9.25
N ASP A 106 2.48 17.39 9.78
CA ASP A 106 2.17 18.62 10.50
C ASP A 106 3.35 19.58 10.38
N GLU A 107 3.05 20.86 10.23
CA GLU A 107 4.02 21.93 10.09
C GLU A 107 3.56 23.13 10.93
N MET A 108 4.16 23.31 12.11
CA MET A 108 3.77 24.38 13.02
C MET A 108 4.86 25.45 13.11
N LEU A 109 4.46 26.70 13.00
CA LEU A 109 5.32 27.82 13.33
C LEU A 109 5.59 27.82 14.85
N THR A 110 6.84 27.62 15.23
CA THR A 110 7.27 27.67 16.63
C THR A 110 7.69 29.08 17.02
N THR A 111 7.21 29.54 18.17
CA THR A 111 7.68 30.76 18.83
C THR A 111 9.06 30.61 19.50
N GLN A 112 9.56 29.37 19.60
CA GLN A 112 10.90 29.08 20.11
C GLN A 112 11.96 29.50 19.09
N ARG A 113 12.98 30.23 19.57
CA ARG A 113 14.13 30.65 18.75
C ARG A 113 15.07 29.46 18.52
N LYS A 114 14.78 28.68 17.48
CA LYS A 114 15.66 27.63 16.95
C LYS A 114 16.63 28.23 15.93
N ALA A 115 17.72 27.52 15.66
CA ALA A 115 18.74 28.01 14.77
C ALA A 115 18.37 27.98 13.28
N PHE A 116 17.51 27.05 12.88
CA PHE A 116 17.01 26.91 11.52
C PHE A 116 15.52 26.57 11.52
N SER A 117 14.79 27.29 10.66
CA SER A 117 13.34 27.29 10.49
C SER A 117 12.57 27.53 11.81
N ASN A 118 11.67 28.51 11.83
CA ASN A 118 10.69 28.62 12.93
C ASN A 118 9.64 27.52 12.82
N ILE A 119 9.98 26.34 12.34
CA ILE A 119 9.04 25.33 11.89
C ILE A 119 9.36 24.03 12.62
N SER A 120 8.41 23.57 13.43
CA SER A 120 8.42 22.20 13.92
C SER A 120 7.71 21.34 12.89
N ILE A 121 8.44 20.39 12.34
CA ILE A 121 7.94 19.44 11.35
C ILE A 121 7.65 18.13 12.08
N LYS A 122 6.41 17.64 12.03
CA LYS A 122 6.13 16.23 12.30
C LYS A 122 6.16 15.47 10.99
N ARG A 123 6.84 14.33 11.01
CA ARG A 123 7.05 13.51 9.83
C ARG A 123 6.90 12.03 10.18
N CYS A 124 6.39 11.23 9.26
CA CYS A 124 6.39 9.77 9.34
C CYS A 124 7.14 9.18 8.15
N GLU A 125 7.62 7.95 8.28
CA GLU A 125 8.32 7.27 7.19
C GLU A 125 7.36 7.03 6.02
N ALA A 126 7.84 7.34 4.82
CA ALA A 126 7.12 7.15 3.57
C ALA A 126 7.95 6.27 2.63
N SER A 127 7.34 5.78 1.56
CA SER A 127 8.04 4.91 0.61
C SER A 127 7.75 5.29 -0.83
N ILE A 128 8.64 4.87 -1.72
CA ILE A 128 8.48 4.99 -3.17
C ILE A 128 8.84 3.66 -3.81
N TYR A 129 8.18 3.33 -4.90
CA TYR A 129 8.43 2.10 -5.64
C TYR A 129 7.85 2.20 -7.06
N VAL A 130 8.08 1.17 -7.87
CA VAL A 130 7.45 1.03 -9.19
C VAL A 130 6.29 0.04 -9.12
N GLY A 131 5.15 0.37 -9.71
CA GLY A 131 3.98 -0.52 -9.64
C GLY A 131 2.76 0.01 -10.37
N VAL A 132 1.90 -0.90 -10.80
CA VAL A 132 0.67 -0.57 -11.54
C VAL A 132 -0.55 -0.57 -10.61
N PHE A 133 -1.49 0.32 -10.90
CA PHE A 133 -2.84 0.30 -10.33
C PHE A 133 -3.69 -0.75 -11.05
N ASN A 134 -4.15 -1.76 -10.31
CA ASN A 134 -4.97 -2.91 -10.72
C ASN A 134 -5.41 -3.01 -12.19
N PHE A 135 -4.96 -4.08 -12.86
CA PHE A 135 -5.35 -4.45 -14.23
C PHE A 135 -5.06 -3.40 -15.33
N LEU A 136 -4.49 -2.23 -15.00
CA LEU A 136 -3.94 -1.30 -15.98
C LEU A 136 -2.59 -1.82 -16.49
N LYS A 137 -2.49 -1.99 -17.80
CA LYS A 137 -1.24 -2.34 -18.48
C LYS A 137 -0.46 -1.08 -18.80
N SER A 138 0.83 -1.13 -18.51
CA SER A 138 1.84 -0.25 -19.07
C SER A 138 3.12 -1.04 -19.35
N ALA A 139 3.83 -0.65 -20.38
CA ALA A 139 5.18 -1.09 -20.71
C ALA A 139 6.26 -0.34 -19.90
N PHE A 140 5.87 0.66 -19.13
CA PHE A 140 6.75 1.44 -18.28
C PHE A 140 6.65 1.02 -16.81
N ASP A 141 7.76 1.16 -16.09
CA ASP A 141 7.80 1.07 -14.63
C ASP A 141 7.19 2.34 -14.03
N ILE A 142 5.91 2.24 -13.67
CA ILE A 142 5.11 3.39 -13.21
C ILE A 142 5.60 3.87 -11.83
N PRO A 143 6.02 5.14 -11.70
CA PRO A 143 6.40 5.72 -10.42
C PRO A 143 5.24 5.76 -9.43
N VAL A 144 5.50 5.30 -8.20
CA VAL A 144 4.55 5.36 -7.08
C VAL A 144 5.19 6.09 -5.90
N LEU A 145 4.53 7.15 -5.44
CA LEU A 145 4.79 7.79 -4.15
C LEU A 145 3.74 7.31 -3.15
N ASP A 146 4.16 6.69 -2.04
CA ASP A 146 3.28 6.14 -1.02
C ASP A 146 3.43 6.93 0.28
N SER A 147 2.40 7.70 0.62
CA SER A 147 2.30 8.46 1.87
C SER A 147 1.83 7.59 3.04
N GLY A 148 1.58 6.31 2.81
CA GLY A 148 0.94 5.38 3.73
C GLY A 148 -0.58 5.43 3.61
N ASP A 149 -1.17 6.62 3.74
CA ASP A 149 -2.62 6.83 3.62
C ASP A 149 -3.12 6.89 2.17
N ALA A 150 -2.26 7.29 1.23
CA ALA A 150 -2.58 7.34 -0.19
C ALA A 150 -1.35 7.00 -1.05
N ARG A 151 -1.64 6.50 -2.26
CA ARG A 151 -0.65 6.18 -3.28
C ARG A 151 -0.88 7.04 -4.51
N TYR A 152 0.20 7.61 -5.01
CA TYR A 152 0.22 8.48 -6.18
C TYR A 152 0.91 7.74 -7.32
N TYR A 153 0.12 7.13 -8.20
CA TYR A 153 0.61 6.46 -9.41
C TYR A 153 0.73 7.49 -10.52
N ILE A 154 1.95 7.77 -10.96
CA ILE A 154 2.21 8.79 -11.98
C ILE A 154 2.25 8.09 -13.33
N TYR A 155 1.09 7.84 -13.93
CA TYR A 155 0.98 7.27 -15.27
C TYR A 155 1.36 8.30 -16.35
N PRO A 156 1.51 7.90 -17.62
CA PRO A 156 1.83 8.84 -18.70
C PRO A 156 0.77 9.95 -18.92
N LYS A 157 -0.52 9.62 -18.91
CA LYS A 157 -1.55 10.63 -19.26
C LYS A 157 -2.20 11.27 -18.03
N PHE A 158 -2.00 10.72 -16.85
CA PHE A 158 -2.69 11.14 -15.63
C PHE A 158 -1.96 10.65 -14.38
N ILE A 159 -2.30 11.25 -13.24
CA ILE A 159 -1.92 10.79 -11.92
C ILE A 159 -3.14 10.16 -11.25
N ILE A 160 -3.00 8.94 -10.73
CA ILE A 160 -4.00 8.33 -9.86
C ILE A 160 -3.60 8.57 -8.40
N LYS A 161 -4.45 9.23 -7.63
CA LYS A 161 -4.37 9.23 -6.16
C LYS A 161 -5.37 8.21 -5.62
N ALA A 162 -4.88 7.15 -5.00
CA ALA A 162 -5.71 6.06 -4.49
C ALA A 162 -5.44 5.81 -3.01
N THR A 163 -6.49 5.67 -2.21
CA THR A 163 -6.39 5.05 -0.88
C THR A 163 -6.52 3.52 -1.02
N ASP A 164 -7.39 3.09 -1.93
CA ASP A 164 -7.62 1.70 -2.32
C ASP A 164 -8.15 1.60 -3.77
N VAL A 165 -8.59 0.40 -4.15
CA VAL A 165 -9.01 0.07 -5.53
C VAL A 165 -10.35 0.69 -5.92
N CYS A 166 -11.21 0.99 -4.93
CA CYS A 166 -12.54 1.58 -5.09
C CYS A 166 -12.52 3.09 -4.86
N HIS A 167 -11.62 3.57 -3.98
CA HIS A 167 -11.46 4.97 -3.61
C HIS A 167 -10.20 5.57 -4.23
N PHE A 168 -10.37 6.03 -5.47
CA PHE A 168 -9.31 6.72 -6.19
C PHE A 168 -9.84 7.89 -7.00
N TYR A 169 -8.95 8.82 -7.27
CA TYR A 169 -9.20 9.97 -8.12
C TYR A 169 -8.11 10.06 -9.18
N VAL A 170 -8.54 10.44 -10.38
CA VAL A 170 -7.66 10.62 -11.53
C VAL A 170 -7.53 12.10 -11.83
N TYR A 171 -6.30 12.55 -12.00
CA TYR A 171 -5.93 13.93 -12.26
C TYR A 171 -5.13 14.02 -13.55
N PRO A 172 -5.38 15.01 -14.42
CA PRO A 172 -4.52 15.26 -15.56
C PRO A 172 -3.13 15.71 -15.08
N HIS A 173 -2.14 15.60 -15.96
CA HIS A 173 -0.86 16.26 -15.71
C HIS A 173 -1.00 17.78 -15.74
N ASP A 174 -0.22 18.40 -14.88
CA ASP A 174 -0.08 19.83 -14.75
C ASP A 174 1.38 20.12 -14.39
N PRO A 175 2.01 21.17 -14.95
CA PRO A 175 3.41 21.50 -14.67
C PRO A 175 3.73 21.72 -13.19
N ASP A 176 2.76 22.20 -12.41
CA ASP A 176 2.85 22.38 -10.97
C ASP A 176 2.34 21.16 -10.19
N GLY A 177 1.91 20.09 -10.86
CA GLY A 177 1.44 18.84 -10.26
C GLY A 177 2.50 18.14 -9.39
N LEU A 178 3.78 18.34 -9.69
CA LEU A 178 4.90 17.87 -8.90
C LEU A 178 5.99 18.94 -8.86
N THR A 179 6.24 19.52 -7.70
CA THR A 179 7.25 20.58 -7.53
C THR A 179 8.23 20.28 -6.41
N ALA A 180 9.41 20.88 -6.47
CA ALA A 180 10.47 20.69 -5.49
C ALA A 180 10.84 22.00 -4.78
N ALA A 181 11.20 21.91 -3.49
CA ALA A 181 11.80 23.02 -2.75
C ALA A 181 12.92 22.53 -1.83
N THR A 182 13.90 23.38 -1.57
CA THR A 182 14.98 23.05 -0.63
C THR A 182 14.53 23.29 0.81
N VAL A 183 14.93 22.40 1.72
CA VAL A 183 14.80 22.63 3.17
C VAL A 183 16.09 22.24 3.89
N ASN A 184 16.53 23.12 4.78
CA ASN A 184 17.64 22.84 5.69
C ASN A 184 17.05 22.43 7.02
N TYR A 185 17.29 21.19 7.44
CA TYR A 185 16.68 20.62 8.63
C TYR A 185 17.72 20.14 9.62
N GLN A 186 17.49 20.45 10.89
CA GLN A 186 18.32 20.03 12.00
C GLN A 186 17.96 18.60 12.39
N GLU A 187 18.86 17.65 12.15
CA GLU A 187 18.59 16.24 12.38
C GLU A 187 18.93 15.84 13.82
N SER A 188 17.91 15.39 14.56
CA SER A 188 18.04 14.90 15.92
C SER A 188 17.99 13.37 16.02
N GLU A 189 17.65 12.70 14.91
CA GLU A 189 17.52 11.25 14.81
C GLU A 189 18.74 10.63 14.08
N ALA A 190 18.55 9.45 13.51
CA ALA A 190 19.57 8.80 12.68
C ALA A 190 19.89 9.66 11.45
N ARG A 191 21.19 9.85 11.18
CA ARG A 191 21.66 10.68 10.07
C ARG A 191 21.54 9.91 8.75
N PRO A 192 20.90 10.47 7.72
CA PRO A 192 20.91 9.86 6.40
C PRO A 192 22.31 9.86 5.81
N VAL A 193 22.69 8.78 5.12
CA VAL A 193 24.05 8.65 4.55
C VAL A 193 24.20 9.48 3.28
N ASP A 194 23.11 9.73 2.56
CA ASP A 194 23.06 10.42 1.27
C ASP A 194 22.69 11.91 1.36
N ALA A 195 22.39 12.42 2.56
CA ALA A 195 22.05 13.82 2.78
C ALA A 195 23.31 14.71 2.81
N GLU A 196 23.22 15.87 2.16
CA GLU A 196 24.31 16.86 2.15
C GLU A 196 24.42 17.54 3.52
N PHE A 197 25.50 17.27 4.25
CA PHE A 197 25.80 17.95 5.52
C PHE A 197 26.19 19.41 5.25
N LEU A 198 25.53 20.34 5.93
CA LEU A 198 25.81 21.77 5.79
C LEU A 198 26.68 22.29 6.93
N LYS A 199 26.25 22.07 8.17
CA LYS A 199 26.94 22.56 9.38
C LYS A 199 26.36 21.94 10.65
N TYR A 200 27.00 22.21 11.78
CA TYR A 200 26.40 22.02 13.10
C TYR A 200 25.70 23.29 13.56
N THR A 201 24.65 23.12 14.37
CA THR A 201 23.94 24.22 15.01
C THR A 201 23.49 23.87 16.43
N TRP A 202 23.19 24.87 17.25
CA TRP A 202 22.69 24.67 18.62
C TRP A 202 21.17 24.53 18.62
N GLN A 203 20.63 23.71 19.52
CA GLN A 203 19.19 23.52 19.70
C GLN A 203 18.45 24.83 19.96
N TYR A 204 19.05 25.69 20.79
CA TYR A 204 18.55 27.02 21.11
C TYR A 204 19.62 28.08 20.78
N VAL A 205 19.28 29.08 19.98
CA VAL A 205 20.23 30.14 19.61
C VAL A 205 19.73 31.53 19.94
N ASN A 206 20.69 32.41 20.16
CA ASN A 206 20.48 33.85 20.17
C ASN A 206 20.23 34.37 18.74
N LYS A 207 19.83 35.64 18.61
CA LYS A 207 19.59 36.28 17.30
C LYS A 207 20.83 36.26 16.36
N ASN A 208 22.03 36.14 16.92
CA ASN A 208 23.30 36.06 16.20
C ASN A 208 23.73 34.61 15.87
N GLY A 209 22.95 33.59 16.23
CA GLY A 209 23.26 32.18 15.97
C GLY A 209 24.14 31.48 17.02
N GLU A 210 24.64 32.22 18.01
CA GLU A 210 25.42 31.69 19.14
C GLU A 210 24.52 30.95 20.15
N PRO A 211 25.05 30.01 20.95
CA PRO A 211 24.25 29.24 21.90
C PRO A 211 23.56 30.15 22.92
N ASP A 212 22.25 29.95 23.10
CA ASP A 212 21.51 30.60 24.17
C ASP A 212 21.90 29.96 25.51
N LYS A 213 22.70 30.70 26.30
CA LYS A 213 23.28 30.23 27.57
C LYS A 213 22.26 30.10 28.70
N ARG A 214 20.99 30.51 28.49
CA ARG A 214 19.91 30.28 29.47
C ARG A 214 19.50 28.81 29.55
N TYR A 215 19.83 28.02 28.53
CA TYR A 215 19.56 26.59 28.48
C TYR A 215 20.82 25.81 28.89
N ALA A 216 20.80 25.25 30.10
CA ALA A 216 21.95 24.54 30.68
C ALA A 216 22.41 23.31 29.86
N ASN A 217 21.49 22.65 29.14
CA ASN A 217 21.75 21.46 28.31
C ASN A 217 21.46 21.71 26.82
N ASN A 218 21.98 22.81 26.27
CA ASN A 218 21.79 23.16 24.87
C ASN A 218 22.65 22.27 23.95
N SER A 219 22.04 21.27 23.30
CA SER A 219 22.77 20.31 22.47
C SER A 219 23.08 20.85 21.07
N ARG A 220 24.17 20.37 20.46
CA ARG A 220 24.49 20.64 19.05
C ARG A 220 23.94 19.52 18.16
N TYR A 221 23.34 19.92 17.05
CA TYR A 221 22.76 19.01 16.07
C TYR A 221 23.29 19.30 14.66
N PRO A 222 23.52 18.27 13.83
CA PRO A 222 23.87 18.47 12.44
C PRO A 222 22.67 19.01 11.64
N VAL A 223 22.96 19.88 10.69
CA VAL A 223 21.98 20.41 9.73
C VAL A 223 22.31 19.83 8.36
N PHE A 224 21.30 19.22 7.74
CA PHE A 224 21.39 18.64 6.41
C PHE A 224 20.47 19.37 5.45
N LYS A 225 20.82 19.33 4.16
CA LYS A 225 19.98 19.79 3.07
C LYS A 225 19.11 18.64 2.59
N TYR A 226 17.81 18.89 2.51
CA TYR A 226 16.80 17.97 2.03
C TYR A 226 15.99 18.61 0.90
N CYS A 227 15.28 17.78 0.14
CA CYS A 227 14.29 18.24 -0.84
C CYS A 227 12.88 17.95 -0.34
N PHE A 228 12.04 18.99 -0.30
CA PHE A 228 10.60 18.78 -0.30
C PHE A 228 10.13 18.50 -1.73
N LEU A 229 9.32 17.46 -1.88
CA LEU A 229 8.60 17.15 -3.11
C LEU A 229 7.10 17.29 -2.82
N PHE A 230 6.44 18.21 -3.52
CA PHE A 230 5.01 18.49 -3.37
C PHE A 230 4.24 17.79 -4.48
N VAL A 231 3.29 16.93 -4.12
CA VAL A 231 2.38 16.26 -5.06
C VAL A 231 1.03 16.95 -4.99
N ASN A 232 0.73 17.78 -5.99
CA ASN A 232 -0.47 18.58 -6.05
C ASN A 232 -1.58 17.83 -6.81
N THR A 233 -2.67 17.50 -6.12
CA THR A 233 -3.81 16.76 -6.68
C THR A 233 -5.12 17.42 -6.27
N GLY A 234 -5.71 18.17 -7.21
CA GLY A 234 -6.92 18.95 -6.97
C GLY A 234 -6.70 20.07 -5.94
N ASN A 235 -7.23 19.87 -4.73
CA ASN A 235 -7.14 20.80 -3.61
C ASN A 235 -6.26 20.28 -2.48
N THR A 236 -5.59 19.15 -2.69
CA THR A 236 -4.70 18.53 -1.69
C THR A 236 -3.27 18.50 -2.20
N THR A 237 -2.33 18.75 -1.29
CA THR A 237 -0.90 18.69 -1.55
C THR A 237 -0.28 17.73 -0.55
N ALA A 238 0.28 16.61 -1.02
CA ALA A 238 1.14 15.79 -0.18
C ALA A 238 2.57 16.34 -0.23
N LYS A 239 3.23 16.40 0.92
CA LYS A 239 4.58 16.95 1.06
C LYS A 239 5.52 15.85 1.53
N PHE A 240 6.32 15.34 0.61
CA PHE A 240 7.37 14.38 0.90
C PHE A 240 8.68 15.12 1.16
N MET A 241 9.55 14.54 1.97
CA MET A 241 10.89 15.04 2.29
C MET A 241 11.91 13.94 1.98
N PHE A 242 12.86 14.23 1.10
CA PHE A 242 13.88 13.29 0.64
C PHE A 242 15.26 13.73 1.15
N SER A 243 16.03 12.78 1.68
CA SER A 243 17.42 12.98 2.10
C SER A 243 18.34 13.36 0.96
N ASN A 244 18.19 12.74 -0.20
CA ASN A 244 18.92 13.12 -1.41
C ASN A 244 18.21 14.27 -2.13
N TYR A 245 18.73 15.49 -1.96
CA TYR A 245 18.16 16.67 -2.60
C TYR A 245 18.21 16.59 -4.13
N THR A 246 19.34 16.14 -4.68
CA THR A 246 19.64 16.20 -6.11
C THR A 246 18.69 15.31 -6.91
N THR A 247 18.56 14.04 -6.51
CA THR A 247 17.70 13.08 -7.24
C THR A 247 16.23 13.49 -7.19
N ALA A 248 15.75 14.00 -6.05
CA ALA A 248 14.37 14.47 -5.90
C ALA A 248 14.08 15.72 -6.74
N SER A 249 15.01 16.68 -6.75
CA SER A 249 14.87 17.90 -7.57
C SER A 249 14.94 17.60 -9.07
N GLU A 250 15.81 16.68 -9.49
CA GLU A 250 15.88 16.24 -10.88
C GLU A 250 14.62 15.51 -11.34
N PHE A 251 14.03 14.69 -10.46
CA PHE A 251 12.75 14.03 -10.74
C PHE A 251 11.61 15.03 -10.93
N ALA A 252 11.48 16.02 -10.04
CA ALA A 252 10.49 17.10 -10.19
C ALA A 252 10.71 17.90 -11.49
N THR A 253 11.97 18.21 -11.82
CA THR A 253 12.32 18.92 -13.06
C THR A 253 11.93 18.11 -14.31
N ALA A 254 12.23 16.80 -14.31
CA ALA A 254 11.84 15.92 -15.41
C ALA A 254 10.32 15.80 -15.53
N TYR A 255 9.60 15.81 -14.41
CA TYR A 255 8.14 15.83 -14.41
C TYR A 255 7.61 17.12 -15.03
N THR A 256 8.14 18.30 -14.65
CA THR A 256 7.71 19.59 -15.22
C THR A 256 7.94 19.62 -16.73
N VAL A 257 9.09 19.12 -17.22
CA VAL A 257 9.36 18.99 -18.66
C VAL A 257 8.33 18.08 -19.33
N TYR A 258 8.02 16.95 -18.71
CA TYR A 258 7.03 16.00 -19.23
C TYR A 258 5.61 16.59 -19.26
N ALA A 259 5.15 17.19 -18.16
CA ALA A 259 3.84 17.79 -18.06
C ALA A 259 3.67 18.94 -19.07
N ASN A 260 4.69 19.77 -19.27
CA ASN A 260 4.68 20.83 -20.28
C ASN A 260 4.51 20.29 -21.71
N LEU A 261 5.10 19.13 -22.03
CA LEU A 261 4.89 18.49 -23.34
C LEU A 261 3.42 18.12 -23.55
N LEU A 262 2.75 17.64 -22.50
CA LEU A 262 1.34 17.24 -22.57
C LEU A 262 0.36 18.42 -22.60
N THR A 263 0.73 19.55 -22.00
CA THR A 263 -0.12 20.74 -21.91
C THR A 263 0.16 21.78 -22.99
N SER A 264 1.23 21.62 -23.77
CA SER A 264 1.54 22.53 -24.88
C SER A 264 0.47 22.39 -25.97
N PRO A 265 -0.20 23.48 -26.39
CA PRO A 265 -1.11 23.41 -27.52
C PRO A 265 -0.31 23.05 -28.76
N ASN A 266 -0.65 21.93 -29.42
CA ASN A 266 -0.18 21.62 -30.76
C ASN A 266 -0.41 22.85 -31.65
N THR A 267 0.67 23.54 -31.99
CA THR A 267 0.63 24.74 -32.84
C THR A 267 0.39 24.29 -34.27
N THR A 268 -0.88 24.12 -34.62
CA THR A 268 -1.34 24.21 -36.01
C THR A 268 -1.80 25.66 -36.21
N PRO A 269 -1.28 26.41 -37.20
CA PRO A 269 -1.55 27.83 -37.31
C PRO A 269 -2.97 28.07 -37.83
N THR A 270 -3.86 28.55 -36.97
CA THR A 270 -5.11 29.19 -37.39
C THR A 270 -5.17 30.59 -36.80
N GLU A 271 -5.38 31.53 -37.70
CA GLU A 271 -5.45 32.98 -37.57
C GLU A 271 -6.51 33.47 -36.54
N PRO A 272 -6.31 34.65 -35.90
CA PRO A 272 -7.05 35.04 -34.70
C PRO A 272 -8.25 35.96 -34.99
N ALA A 273 -9.32 35.85 -34.20
CA ALA A 273 -10.25 36.93 -33.83
C ALA A 273 -11.31 36.44 -32.80
N PRO A 274 -11.98 37.32 -32.03
CA PRO A 274 -11.46 38.47 -31.31
C PRO A 274 -11.89 38.49 -29.82
N GLU A 275 -11.21 39.38 -29.12
CA GLU A 275 -11.34 39.85 -27.74
C GLU A 275 -12.77 40.27 -27.31
N VAL A 276 -13.20 39.84 -26.12
CA VAL A 276 -14.30 40.50 -25.37
C VAL A 276 -13.87 40.69 -23.92
N ALA A 277 -14.00 41.94 -23.48
CA ALA A 277 -13.55 42.53 -22.23
C ALA A 277 -14.52 42.25 -21.04
N PRO A 278 -14.16 42.66 -19.81
CA PRO A 278 -14.58 42.03 -18.56
C PRO A 278 -15.86 42.65 -17.94
N SER A 279 -16.49 41.91 -17.03
CA SER A 279 -17.53 42.44 -16.14
C SER A 279 -17.23 42.17 -14.66
N GLU A 280 -17.51 43.21 -13.89
CA GLU A 280 -17.17 43.54 -12.50
C GLU A 280 -18.19 42.97 -11.45
N PRO A 281 -18.06 43.24 -10.12
CA PRO A 281 -18.34 42.27 -9.05
C PRO A 281 -19.59 42.59 -8.18
N ILE A 282 -19.66 41.95 -6.99
CA ILE A 282 -20.42 42.26 -5.72
C ILE A 282 -21.64 41.31 -5.46
N PRO A 283 -22.10 40.98 -4.21
CA PRO A 283 -21.63 41.20 -2.82
C PRO A 283 -21.55 39.96 -1.87
N GLU A 284 -21.05 40.24 -0.66
CA GLU A 284 -21.03 39.46 0.59
C GLU A 284 -22.39 39.06 1.24
N ALA A 285 -22.29 37.99 2.06
CA ALA A 285 -22.86 37.77 3.41
C ALA A 285 -24.17 36.95 3.65
N VAL A 286 -23.95 35.74 4.24
CA VAL A 286 -24.54 35.15 5.49
C VAL A 286 -26.02 34.67 5.42
N PRO A 287 -26.43 33.48 5.94
CA PRO A 287 -26.12 32.99 7.28
C PRO A 287 -25.74 31.52 7.51
N THR A 288 -25.03 31.37 8.64
CA THR A 288 -24.78 30.18 9.44
C THR A 288 -26.08 29.46 9.81
N GLU A 289 -26.20 28.18 9.44
CA GLU A 289 -27.20 27.29 10.02
C GLU A 289 -26.54 26.26 10.94
N SER A 290 -27.23 26.07 12.05
CA SER A 290 -26.87 25.40 13.29
C SER A 290 -26.75 23.88 13.17
N ILE A 291 -25.74 23.36 13.86
CA ILE A 291 -25.54 21.94 14.17
C ILE A 291 -26.74 21.39 14.97
N PRO A 292 -27.39 20.29 14.56
CA PRO A 292 -28.33 19.58 15.41
C PRO A 292 -27.58 18.79 16.48
N LYS A 293 -28.06 18.94 17.71
CA LYS A 293 -27.60 18.32 18.95
C LYS A 293 -27.71 16.80 18.88
N ALA A 294 -26.64 16.11 19.28
CA ALA A 294 -26.56 14.66 19.35
C ALA A 294 -27.50 14.07 20.41
N GLU A 295 -28.20 13.00 20.04
CA GLU A 295 -28.87 12.07 20.96
C GLU A 295 -27.86 11.01 21.47
N PRO A 296 -28.10 10.41 22.65
CA PRO A 296 -27.05 9.74 23.42
C PRO A 296 -26.70 8.39 22.81
N LYS A 297 -25.44 8.24 22.35
CA LYS A 297 -24.89 6.95 21.95
C LYS A 297 -24.26 6.25 23.15
N THR A 298 -24.58 4.97 23.28
CA THR A 298 -23.88 3.94 24.06
C THR A 298 -22.36 4.04 23.89
N PRO A 299 -21.55 3.57 24.86
CA PRO A 299 -20.11 3.87 24.90
C PRO A 299 -19.40 3.34 23.65
N VAL A 300 -18.98 4.25 22.78
CA VAL A 300 -18.18 3.97 21.58
C VAL A 300 -16.73 3.83 22.03
N VAL A 301 -16.15 2.64 21.88
CA VAL A 301 -14.70 2.44 22.00
C VAL A 301 -14.07 2.99 20.73
N SER A 302 -13.44 4.17 20.81
CA SER A 302 -12.73 4.73 19.65
C SER A 302 -11.36 4.06 19.49
N VAL A 303 -11.10 3.44 18.34
CA VAL A 303 -9.82 2.76 18.06
C VAL A 303 -8.87 3.72 17.34
N ARG A 304 -7.72 3.99 17.96
CA ARG A 304 -6.71 4.83 17.33
C ARG A 304 -6.12 4.12 16.11
N GLY A 305 -6.22 4.73 14.94
CA GLY A 305 -5.64 4.18 13.72
C GLY A 305 -6.46 3.07 13.07
N PHE A 306 -7.78 3.01 13.30
CA PHE A 306 -8.68 2.04 12.67
C PHE A 306 -8.50 1.95 11.14
N SER A 307 -8.37 3.08 10.44
CA SER A 307 -8.14 3.07 8.99
C SER A 307 -6.82 2.42 8.57
N ALA A 308 -5.78 2.51 9.40
CA ALA A 308 -4.52 1.81 9.16
C ALA A 308 -4.67 0.30 9.44
N ILE A 309 -5.43 -0.07 10.47
CA ILE A 309 -5.78 -1.46 10.77
C ILE A 309 -6.57 -2.08 9.62
N GLU A 310 -7.63 -1.41 9.16
CA GLU A 310 -8.42 -1.79 7.99
C GLU A 310 -7.52 -1.99 6.77
N ARG A 311 -6.72 -0.98 6.41
CA ARG A 311 -5.80 -1.02 5.27
C ARG A 311 -4.84 -2.20 5.31
N GLU A 312 -4.10 -2.41 6.41
CA GLU A 312 -3.12 -3.50 6.47
C GLU A 312 -3.77 -4.88 6.55
N THR A 313 -4.95 -4.96 7.16
CA THR A 313 -5.75 -6.19 7.16
C THR A 313 -6.19 -6.54 5.75
N THR A 314 -6.74 -5.57 5.01
CA THR A 314 -7.15 -5.76 3.61
C THR A 314 -5.95 -6.09 2.71
N ASN A 315 -4.79 -5.44 2.89
CA ASN A 315 -3.57 -5.76 2.14
C ASN A 315 -3.14 -7.23 2.35
N LEU A 316 -3.11 -7.67 3.61
CA LEU A 316 -2.80 -9.04 3.98
C LEU A 316 -3.82 -10.01 3.36
N TYR A 317 -5.11 -9.71 3.51
CA TYR A 317 -6.19 -10.53 2.96
C TYR A 317 -6.19 -10.62 1.43
N LEU A 318 -6.02 -9.52 0.70
CA LEU A 318 -5.93 -9.54 -0.76
C LEU A 318 -4.75 -10.37 -1.26
N TYR A 319 -3.64 -10.34 -0.53
CA TYR A 319 -2.53 -11.22 -0.85
C TYR A 319 -2.88 -12.69 -0.62
N ILE A 320 -3.44 -13.03 0.55
CA ILE A 320 -3.95 -14.39 0.82
C ILE A 320 -4.92 -14.85 -0.28
N LYS A 321 -5.85 -13.99 -0.68
CA LYS A 321 -6.78 -14.26 -1.77
C LYS A 321 -6.08 -14.56 -3.09
N SER A 322 -5.00 -13.82 -3.41
CA SER A 322 -4.17 -14.11 -4.59
C SER A 322 -3.40 -15.44 -4.49
N LEU A 323 -3.09 -15.90 -3.27
CA LEU A 323 -2.45 -17.20 -3.05
C LEU A 323 -3.42 -18.37 -3.20
N ASP A 324 -4.72 -18.11 -3.06
CA ASP A 324 -5.72 -19.16 -3.15
C ASP A 324 -5.67 -19.88 -4.49
N SER A 325 -5.43 -19.20 -5.61
CA SER A 325 -5.33 -19.84 -6.93
C SER A 325 -3.98 -20.52 -7.22
N MET A 326 -2.99 -20.40 -6.33
CA MET A 326 -1.65 -20.94 -6.56
C MET A 326 -1.57 -22.44 -6.24
N ALA A 327 -1.32 -23.26 -7.27
CA ALA A 327 -1.26 -24.72 -7.13
C ALA A 327 -0.21 -25.20 -6.12
N ALA A 328 0.96 -24.55 -6.07
CA ALA A 328 2.01 -24.89 -5.12
C ALA A 328 1.57 -24.67 -3.66
N VAL A 329 0.89 -23.54 -3.39
CA VAL A 329 0.35 -23.20 -2.06
C VAL A 329 -0.76 -24.17 -1.67
N ARG A 330 -1.70 -24.46 -2.59
CA ARG A 330 -2.79 -25.43 -2.35
C ARG A 330 -2.25 -26.82 -2.03
N GLU A 331 -1.26 -27.29 -2.79
CA GLU A 331 -0.69 -28.63 -2.60
C GLU A 331 0.08 -28.73 -1.28
N ALA A 332 0.83 -27.68 -0.90
CA ALA A 332 1.50 -27.60 0.40
C ALA A 332 0.49 -27.70 1.56
N LEU A 333 -0.58 -26.91 1.51
CA LEU A 333 -1.64 -26.93 2.53
C LEU A 333 -2.42 -28.25 2.55
N ARG A 334 -2.62 -28.88 1.40
CA ARG A 334 -3.33 -30.18 1.29
C ARG A 334 -2.58 -31.32 1.99
N LYS A 335 -1.25 -31.25 2.06
CA LYS A 335 -0.43 -32.26 2.75
C LYS A 335 -0.53 -32.16 4.27
N HIS A 336 -1.01 -31.04 4.80
CA HIS A 336 -1.08 -30.79 6.23
C HIS A 336 -2.46 -31.19 6.79
N THR A 337 -2.58 -32.44 7.26
CA THR A 337 -3.86 -33.04 7.71
C THR A 337 -4.50 -32.32 8.89
N ALA A 338 -3.74 -31.57 9.69
CA ALA A 338 -4.28 -30.76 10.79
C ALA A 338 -5.26 -29.66 10.32
N LEU A 339 -5.31 -29.36 9.01
CA LEU A 339 -6.22 -28.38 8.42
C LEU A 339 -7.45 -29.02 7.75
N ASP A 340 -7.60 -30.34 7.78
CA ASP A 340 -8.67 -31.05 7.04
C ASP A 340 -10.07 -30.57 7.45
N PHE A 341 -10.30 -30.30 8.73
CA PHE A 341 -11.58 -29.80 9.24
C PHE A 341 -11.96 -28.43 8.65
N ALA A 342 -10.98 -27.63 8.22
CA ALA A 342 -11.22 -26.29 7.74
C ALA A 342 -11.88 -26.28 6.35
N GLU A 343 -11.85 -27.40 5.61
CA GLU A 343 -12.54 -27.53 4.31
C GLU A 343 -14.07 -27.36 4.42
N GLU A 344 -14.64 -27.64 5.60
CA GLU A 344 -16.09 -27.50 5.84
C GLU A 344 -16.48 -26.07 6.23
N ILE A 345 -15.51 -25.21 6.53
CA ILE A 345 -15.76 -23.82 6.92
C ILE A 345 -15.87 -22.94 5.67
N LYS A 346 -16.99 -22.22 5.55
CA LYS A 346 -17.26 -21.31 4.44
C LYS A 346 -16.54 -19.98 4.61
N PHE A 347 -15.31 -19.93 4.12
CA PHE A 347 -14.52 -18.71 3.96
C PHE A 347 -14.58 -18.18 2.52
N THR A 348 -14.06 -16.98 2.30
CA THR A 348 -13.91 -16.32 1.00
C THR A 348 -12.77 -16.87 0.15
N VAL A 349 -11.87 -17.65 0.75
CA VAL A 349 -10.77 -18.42 0.12
C VAL A 349 -10.85 -19.88 0.60
N SER A 350 -9.97 -20.77 0.11
CA SER A 350 -9.87 -22.15 0.61
C SER A 350 -9.81 -22.18 2.13
N GLY A 351 -10.63 -23.02 2.75
CA GLY A 351 -10.69 -23.07 4.21
C GLY A 351 -9.36 -23.47 4.85
N ARG A 352 -8.57 -24.34 4.21
CA ARG A 352 -7.20 -24.66 4.67
C ARG A 352 -6.29 -23.43 4.68
N LEU A 353 -6.37 -22.61 3.62
CA LEU A 353 -5.57 -21.38 3.49
C LEU A 353 -6.01 -20.33 4.51
N ALA A 354 -7.31 -20.04 4.58
CA ALA A 354 -7.88 -19.10 5.54
C ALA A 354 -7.49 -19.49 6.97
N PHE A 355 -7.61 -20.77 7.32
CA PHE A 355 -7.36 -21.24 8.67
C PHE A 355 -5.87 -21.27 9.04
N ALA A 356 -4.99 -21.65 8.10
CA ALA A 356 -3.54 -21.61 8.33
C ALA A 356 -3.06 -20.18 8.62
N VAL A 357 -3.56 -19.20 7.86
CA VAL A 357 -3.20 -17.79 8.07
C VAL A 357 -3.86 -17.22 9.33
N TRP A 358 -5.10 -17.61 9.61
CA TRP A 358 -5.77 -17.25 10.86
C TRP A 358 -4.97 -17.72 12.08
N ILE A 359 -4.42 -18.93 12.06
CA ILE A 359 -3.55 -19.44 13.13
C ILE A 359 -2.32 -18.53 13.32
N ASP A 360 -1.70 -18.08 12.24
CA ASP A 360 -0.53 -17.18 12.30
C ASP A 360 -0.87 -15.80 12.83
N VAL A 361 -1.99 -15.22 12.38
CA VAL A 361 -2.52 -13.94 12.88
C VAL A 361 -2.84 -14.04 14.37
N LEU A 362 -3.54 -15.10 14.78
CA LEU A 362 -3.89 -15.34 16.17
C LEU A 362 -2.66 -15.59 17.05
N LYS A 363 -1.66 -16.33 16.54
CA LYS A 363 -0.38 -16.53 17.23
C LYS A 363 0.35 -15.21 17.45
N CYS A 364 0.43 -14.36 16.42
CA CYS A 364 1.01 -13.03 16.53
C CYS A 364 0.29 -12.19 17.58
N TYR A 365 -1.04 -12.20 17.58
CA TYR A 365 -1.83 -11.45 18.54
C TYR A 365 -1.59 -11.92 19.99
N LYS A 366 -1.57 -13.24 20.22
CA LYS A 366 -1.29 -13.81 21.55
C LYS A 366 0.11 -13.51 22.05
N LYS A 367 1.11 -13.49 21.17
CA LYS A 367 2.52 -13.17 21.53
C LYS A 367 2.70 -11.75 22.04
N LEU A 368 1.81 -10.83 21.64
CA LEU A 368 1.76 -9.47 22.17
C LEU A 368 1.23 -9.41 23.62
N GLY A 369 0.70 -10.50 24.16
CA GLY A 369 0.17 -10.55 25.53
C GLY A 369 -1.20 -9.89 25.68
N TYR A 370 -1.88 -9.58 24.58
CA TYR A 370 -3.22 -9.02 24.62
C TYR A 370 -4.25 -10.06 25.04
N GLU A 371 -5.02 -9.74 26.07
CA GLU A 371 -6.26 -10.46 26.38
C GLU A 371 -7.31 -10.13 25.31
N ILE A 372 -8.09 -11.13 24.92
CA ILE A 372 -9.14 -10.99 23.90
C ILE A 372 -10.38 -10.33 24.55
N ASP A 373 -10.23 -9.04 24.85
CA ASP A 373 -11.18 -8.20 25.57
C ASP A 373 -11.98 -7.30 24.60
N PRO A 374 -13.32 -7.36 24.62
CA PRO A 374 -14.18 -6.58 23.76
C PRO A 374 -14.16 -5.07 24.00
N SER A 375 -13.56 -4.62 25.10
CA SER A 375 -13.40 -3.20 25.41
C SER A 375 -12.10 -2.60 24.89
N LYS A 376 -11.24 -3.39 24.24
CA LYS A 376 -9.89 -3.01 23.80
C LYS A 376 -9.80 -2.91 22.27
N GLY A 377 -9.19 -1.82 21.78
CA GLY A 377 -9.13 -1.50 20.35
C GLY A 377 -8.28 -2.45 19.51
N GLU A 378 -7.38 -3.18 20.15
CA GLU A 378 -6.53 -4.21 19.56
C GLU A 378 -7.37 -5.40 19.09
N CYS A 379 -8.45 -5.74 19.80
CA CYS A 379 -9.36 -6.82 19.41
C CYS A 379 -10.18 -6.50 18.16
N ILE A 380 -10.37 -5.21 17.86
CA ILE A 380 -11.07 -4.78 16.65
C ILE A 380 -10.26 -5.14 15.40
N ALA A 381 -8.92 -5.14 15.46
CA ALA A 381 -8.10 -5.60 14.33
C ALA A 381 -8.33 -7.07 13.96
N LEU A 382 -8.52 -7.95 14.97
CA LEU A 382 -8.90 -9.34 14.71
C LEU A 382 -10.29 -9.44 14.08
N SER A 383 -11.24 -8.61 14.53
CA SER A 383 -12.59 -8.57 13.93
C SER A 383 -12.59 -8.08 12.49
N VAL A 384 -11.75 -7.09 12.15
CA VAL A 384 -11.55 -6.65 10.75
C VAL A 384 -11.03 -7.82 9.92
N PHE A 385 -10.03 -8.57 10.41
CA PHE A 385 -9.49 -9.73 9.70
C PHE A 385 -10.51 -10.86 9.54
N VAL A 386 -11.29 -11.15 10.58
CA VAL A 386 -12.37 -12.15 10.53
C VAL A 386 -13.47 -11.73 9.56
N ALA A 387 -13.84 -10.44 9.51
CA ALA A 387 -14.81 -9.94 8.55
C ALA A 387 -14.35 -10.19 7.11
N GLU A 388 -13.09 -9.91 6.78
CA GLU A 388 -12.50 -10.17 5.46
C GLU A 388 -12.49 -11.67 5.08
N LEU A 389 -12.27 -12.56 6.05
CA LEU A 389 -12.29 -14.01 5.82
C LEU A 389 -13.70 -14.58 5.56
N TYR A 390 -14.75 -14.01 6.16
CA TYR A 390 -16.11 -14.58 6.10
C TYR A 390 -17.05 -13.85 5.14
N LEU A 391 -16.85 -12.56 4.88
CA LEU A 391 -17.79 -11.75 4.11
C LEU A 391 -17.28 -11.62 2.65
N PRO A 392 -17.96 -12.23 1.66
CA PRO A 392 -17.57 -12.18 0.24
C PRO A 392 -17.46 -10.76 -0.31
N ASP A 393 -18.14 -9.80 0.34
CA ASP A 393 -18.26 -8.39 -0.02
C ASP A 393 -17.73 -7.44 1.09
N ALA A 394 -16.82 -7.88 1.96
CA ALA A 394 -16.24 -7.05 3.02
C ALA A 394 -15.65 -5.73 2.49
N LEU A 395 -15.09 -5.76 1.27
CA LEU A 395 -14.59 -4.59 0.53
C LEU A 395 -15.65 -3.53 0.20
N MET A 396 -16.95 -3.87 0.27
CA MET A 396 -18.09 -3.03 -0.11
C MET A 396 -18.92 -2.53 1.09
N LEU A 397 -18.68 -3.09 2.28
CA LEU A 397 -19.24 -2.56 3.52
C LEU A 397 -18.31 -1.47 4.01
N GLU A 398 -18.82 -0.27 4.28
CA GLU A 398 -18.07 0.72 5.08
C GLU A 398 -17.69 0.03 6.40
N MET A 399 -16.43 -0.40 6.53
CA MET A 399 -15.93 -0.97 7.78
C MET A 399 -15.87 0.21 8.75
N SER A 400 -16.69 0.18 9.77
CA SER A 400 -16.68 1.17 10.83
C SER A 400 -16.37 0.50 12.16
N GLU A 401 -15.78 1.25 13.08
CA GLU A 401 -15.49 0.79 14.43
C GLU A 401 -16.75 0.18 15.08
N ASP A 402 -17.89 0.85 14.96
CA ASP A 402 -19.19 0.40 15.47
C ASP A 402 -19.60 -0.98 14.91
N LYS A 403 -19.41 -1.21 13.60
CA LYS A 403 -19.73 -2.51 12.98
C LYS A 403 -18.76 -3.62 13.40
N MET A 404 -17.50 -3.30 13.66
CA MET A 404 -16.53 -4.31 14.09
C MET A 404 -16.79 -4.81 15.51
N VAL A 405 -17.46 -4.00 16.35
CA VAL A 405 -18.01 -4.46 17.63
C VAL A 405 -19.08 -5.53 17.42
N GLU A 406 -19.88 -5.45 16.36
CA GLU A 406 -20.90 -6.47 16.02
C GLU A 406 -20.29 -7.79 15.50
N VAL A 407 -19.12 -7.74 14.87
CA VAL A 407 -18.38 -8.92 14.36
C VAL A 407 -17.68 -9.68 15.50
N LEU A 408 -17.35 -8.98 16.60
CA LEU A 408 -16.53 -9.51 17.67
C LEU A 408 -17.03 -10.82 18.33
N PRO A 409 -18.33 -11.06 18.53
CA PRO A 409 -18.82 -12.35 19.01
C PRO A 409 -18.44 -13.52 18.07
N ALA A 410 -18.43 -13.30 16.75
CA ALA A 410 -17.99 -14.30 15.78
C ALA A 410 -16.48 -14.51 15.85
N THR A 411 -15.70 -13.43 15.98
CA THR A 411 -14.25 -13.48 16.22
C THR A 411 -13.92 -14.33 17.45
N LYS A 412 -14.63 -14.12 18.58
CA LYS A 412 -14.44 -14.92 19.81
C LYS A 412 -14.74 -16.40 19.62
N ARG A 413 -15.82 -16.74 18.91
CA ARG A 413 -16.14 -18.14 18.59
C ARG A 413 -15.05 -18.78 17.76
N LEU A 414 -14.53 -18.07 16.76
CA LEU A 414 -13.44 -18.57 15.94
C LEU A 414 -12.17 -18.81 16.77
N VAL A 415 -11.83 -17.89 17.69
CA VAL A 415 -10.71 -18.09 18.61
C VAL A 415 -10.90 -19.33 19.47
N SER A 416 -12.03 -19.45 20.19
CA SER A 416 -12.30 -20.60 21.06
C SER A 416 -12.26 -21.92 20.29
N MET A 417 -12.88 -21.96 19.11
CA MET A 417 -12.81 -23.12 18.23
C MET A 417 -11.36 -23.44 17.81
N THR A 418 -10.55 -22.42 17.53
CA THR A 418 -9.14 -22.62 17.17
C THR A 418 -8.32 -23.15 18.34
N GLU A 419 -8.58 -22.69 19.56
CA GLU A 419 -7.89 -23.17 20.77
C GLU A 419 -8.22 -24.62 21.09
N GLU A 420 -9.46 -25.05 20.85
CA GLU A 420 -9.88 -26.44 20.99
C GLU A 420 -9.24 -27.37 19.95
N LEU A 421 -9.16 -26.90 18.69
CA LEU A 421 -8.69 -27.71 17.56
C LEU A 421 -7.16 -27.67 17.36
N TYR A 422 -6.52 -26.57 17.76
CA TYR A 422 -5.10 -26.34 17.58
C TYR A 422 -4.49 -25.77 18.87
N PRO A 423 -4.24 -26.62 19.88
CA PRO A 423 -3.56 -26.19 21.09
C PRO A 423 -2.13 -25.78 20.72
N PHE A 424 -1.81 -24.50 20.85
CA PHE A 424 -0.53 -23.86 20.50
C PHE A 424 0.66 -24.43 21.31
N THR A 425 1.03 -25.69 21.05
CA THR A 425 1.92 -26.52 21.87
C THR A 425 3.24 -26.88 21.17
N GLU A 426 3.40 -26.51 19.89
CA GLU A 426 4.65 -26.67 19.14
C GLU A 426 5.71 -25.60 19.50
N PRO A 427 7.02 -25.87 19.29
CA PRO A 427 8.09 -24.95 19.66
C PRO A 427 7.87 -23.54 19.10
N ASP A 428 8.22 -22.57 19.94
CA ASP A 428 7.44 -21.35 20.14
C ASP A 428 7.65 -20.26 19.05
N ASP A 429 8.51 -20.55 18.07
CA ASP A 429 9.08 -19.54 17.18
C ASP A 429 8.60 -19.64 15.71
N GLU A 430 7.84 -20.65 15.29
CA GLU A 430 7.43 -20.73 13.86
C GLU A 430 5.96 -20.41 13.61
N LEU A 431 5.69 -19.75 12.48
CA LEU A 431 4.36 -19.48 11.94
C LEU A 431 3.91 -20.67 11.08
N LEU A 432 2.71 -21.21 11.31
CA LEU A 432 2.16 -22.40 10.66
C LEU A 432 2.11 -22.25 9.13
N PHE A 433 1.54 -21.16 8.60
CA PHE A 433 1.43 -20.99 7.16
C PHE A 433 2.82 -20.98 6.52
N VAL A 434 3.73 -20.23 7.11
CA VAL A 434 5.15 -20.14 6.69
C VAL A 434 5.83 -21.51 6.73
N LYS A 435 5.67 -22.24 7.84
CA LYS A 435 6.22 -23.59 8.03
C LYS A 435 5.72 -24.54 6.95
N VAL A 436 4.42 -24.53 6.68
CA VAL A 436 3.81 -25.38 5.65
C VAL A 436 4.37 -25.07 4.27
N LEU A 437 4.44 -23.78 3.89
CA LEU A 437 4.97 -23.38 2.58
C LEU A 437 6.44 -23.77 2.40
N ARG A 438 7.28 -23.51 3.42
CA ARG A 438 8.71 -23.85 3.38
C ARG A 438 8.96 -25.35 3.33
N ALA A 439 8.22 -26.12 4.12
CA ALA A 439 8.35 -27.57 4.15
C ALA A 439 8.07 -28.22 2.78
N ASP A 440 7.22 -27.58 1.96
CA ASP A 440 6.88 -28.06 0.62
C ASP A 440 7.67 -27.37 -0.52
N GLY A 441 8.66 -26.52 -0.18
CA GLY A 441 9.51 -25.85 -1.16
C GLY A 441 8.80 -24.80 -2.01
N VAL A 442 7.76 -24.16 -1.49
CA VAL A 442 7.09 -23.04 -2.15
C VAL A 442 8.05 -21.85 -2.25
N ASP A 443 7.98 -21.11 -3.36
CA ASP A 443 8.89 -19.99 -3.66
C ASP A 443 9.00 -19.02 -2.48
N GLU A 444 10.23 -18.77 -2.03
CA GLU A 444 10.51 -17.92 -0.88
C GLU A 444 10.09 -16.47 -1.09
N ALA A 445 9.94 -16.01 -2.34
CA ALA A 445 9.35 -14.70 -2.65
C ALA A 445 7.88 -14.61 -2.16
N ILE A 446 7.14 -15.72 -2.21
CA ILE A 446 5.76 -15.80 -1.71
C ILE A 446 5.75 -15.68 -0.19
N VAL A 447 6.60 -16.47 0.46
CA VAL A 447 6.74 -16.48 1.92
C VAL A 447 7.20 -15.10 2.42
N ASN A 448 8.17 -14.48 1.76
CA ASN A 448 8.69 -13.17 2.13
C ASN A 448 7.65 -12.06 1.99
N LYS A 449 6.83 -12.10 0.92
CA LYS A 449 5.74 -11.14 0.73
C LYS A 449 4.64 -11.33 1.78
N TYR A 450 4.29 -12.58 2.10
CA TYR A 450 3.37 -12.89 3.21
C TYR A 450 3.89 -12.32 4.54
N MET A 451 5.16 -12.59 4.86
CA MET A 451 5.79 -12.12 6.09
C MET A 451 5.85 -10.61 6.19
N ALA A 452 6.12 -9.91 5.09
CA ALA A 452 6.13 -8.45 5.06
C ALA A 452 4.74 -7.87 5.38
N LEU A 453 3.69 -8.43 4.79
CA LEU A 453 2.30 -8.01 5.02
C LEU A 453 1.83 -8.37 6.43
N LEU A 454 2.17 -9.55 6.94
CA LEU A 454 1.88 -9.94 8.32
C LEU A 454 2.59 -9.02 9.31
N HIS A 455 3.85 -8.66 9.06
CA HIS A 455 4.58 -7.68 9.88
C HIS A 455 3.92 -6.29 9.84
N GLN A 456 3.44 -5.84 8.67
CA GLN A 456 2.71 -4.57 8.55
C GLN A 456 1.40 -4.59 9.36
N PHE A 457 0.62 -5.66 9.25
CA PHE A 457 -0.57 -5.89 10.07
C PHE A 457 -0.24 -5.85 11.57
N VAL A 458 0.73 -6.66 12.04
CA VAL A 458 1.10 -6.69 13.47
C VAL A 458 1.62 -5.32 13.93
N SER A 459 2.34 -4.59 13.07
CA SER A 459 2.82 -3.25 13.41
C SER A 459 1.71 -2.23 13.61
N VAL A 460 0.57 -2.34 12.92
CA VAL A 460 -0.57 -1.43 13.16
C VAL A 460 -1.38 -1.85 14.37
N VAL A 461 -1.49 -3.16 14.66
CA VAL A 461 -2.11 -3.66 15.90
C VAL A 461 -1.36 -3.13 17.12
N VAL A 462 -0.03 -3.25 17.13
CA VAL A 462 0.82 -2.76 18.23
C VAL A 462 0.70 -1.24 18.45
N LYS A 463 0.35 -0.47 17.42
CA LYS A 463 0.21 0.99 17.54
C LYS A 463 -1.21 1.43 17.92
N ALA A 464 -2.16 0.49 18.02
CA ALA A 464 -3.58 0.77 18.17
C ALA A 464 -3.94 1.41 19.53
N ASP A 465 -3.19 1.11 20.59
CA ASP A 465 -3.37 1.71 21.92
C ASP A 465 -2.61 3.05 22.08
N GLY A 466 -1.80 3.41 21.07
CA GLY A 466 -0.99 4.63 21.04
C GLY A 466 0.32 4.56 21.83
N ARG A 467 0.73 3.38 22.31
CA ARG A 467 2.03 3.13 22.94
C ARG A 467 2.69 1.93 22.26
N VAL A 468 3.99 1.77 22.46
CA VAL A 468 4.71 0.57 22.01
C VAL A 468 5.70 0.17 23.10
N ASP A 469 5.45 -0.95 23.77
CA ASP A 469 6.28 -1.49 24.85
C ASP A 469 7.46 -2.35 24.36
N GLU A 470 8.30 -2.80 25.28
CA GLU A 470 9.49 -3.60 24.95
C GLU A 470 9.17 -5.02 24.48
N GLN A 471 8.07 -5.62 24.94
CA GLN A 471 7.61 -6.94 24.48
C GLN A 471 7.16 -6.83 23.02
N GLU A 472 6.38 -5.81 22.69
CA GLU A 472 5.90 -5.53 21.34
C GLU A 472 7.05 -5.21 20.37
N LYS A 473 8.03 -4.41 20.79
CA LYS A 473 9.26 -4.16 19.99
C LYS A 473 10.05 -5.44 19.76
N THR A 474 10.19 -6.27 20.79
CA THR A 474 10.91 -7.54 20.70
C THR A 474 10.23 -8.48 19.73
N TRP A 475 8.90 -8.59 19.81
CA TRP A 475 8.12 -9.42 18.90
C TRP A 475 8.17 -8.93 17.45
N LEU A 476 8.02 -7.62 17.20
CA LEU A 476 8.17 -7.05 15.85
C LEU A 476 9.57 -7.31 15.27
N LYS A 477 10.61 -7.24 16.11
CA LYS A 477 11.98 -7.58 15.69
C LYS A 477 12.12 -9.06 15.35
N GLN A 478 11.53 -9.95 16.15
CA GLN A 478 11.52 -11.40 15.88
C GLN A 478 10.76 -11.72 14.59
N LEU A 479 9.62 -11.10 14.33
CA LEU A 479 8.86 -11.28 13.08
C LEU A 479 9.70 -11.00 11.83
N LYS A 480 10.59 -10.00 11.88
CA LYS A 480 11.53 -9.70 10.78
C LYS A 480 12.59 -10.79 10.56
N THR A 481 12.93 -11.56 11.61
CA THR A 481 13.93 -12.64 11.50
C THR A 481 13.40 -13.90 10.82
N PHE A 482 12.07 -14.05 10.72
CA PHE A 482 11.46 -15.15 9.98
C PHE A 482 11.52 -14.97 8.46
N THR A 483 12.02 -13.84 7.96
CA THR A 483 12.30 -13.57 6.54
C THR A 483 13.78 -13.82 6.26
N PRO A 484 14.18 -14.85 5.48
CA PRO A 484 15.57 -15.05 5.10
C PRO A 484 16.07 -13.86 4.28
N LEU A 485 17.23 -13.33 4.64
CA LEU A 485 17.95 -12.36 3.82
C LEU A 485 18.63 -13.08 2.64
N GLU A 486 18.25 -12.68 1.42
CA GLU A 486 18.94 -12.82 0.11
C GLU A 486 18.50 -13.91 -0.90
N ASN A 487 18.17 -13.42 -2.10
CA ASN A 487 18.66 -13.96 -3.38
C ASN A 487 18.95 -12.79 -4.34
N ARG A 488 20.09 -12.11 -4.15
CA ARG A 488 20.74 -11.37 -5.25
C ARG A 488 21.33 -12.41 -6.18
N VAL A 489 20.66 -12.68 -7.30
CA VAL A 489 21.24 -13.49 -8.38
C VAL A 489 22.43 -12.71 -8.96
N VAL A 490 23.64 -13.04 -8.51
CA VAL A 490 24.88 -12.71 -9.22
C VAL A 490 24.88 -13.56 -10.48
N LEU A 491 24.58 -12.94 -11.62
CA LEU A 491 24.84 -13.52 -12.94
C LEU A 491 26.36 -13.68 -13.11
N LYS A 492 26.90 -14.84 -12.72
CA LYS A 492 28.19 -15.28 -13.25
C LYS A 492 27.93 -15.83 -14.65
N GLY A 493 28.38 -15.07 -15.65
CA GLY A 493 28.35 -15.50 -17.06
C GLY A 493 29.16 -16.78 -17.28
N PRO A 494 28.91 -17.47 -18.41
CA PRO A 494 29.56 -18.75 -18.70
C PRO A 494 31.04 -18.55 -19.01
N VAL A 495 31.90 -19.22 -18.24
CA VAL A 495 33.32 -19.40 -18.56
C VAL A 495 33.39 -20.38 -19.73
N THR A 496 33.72 -19.87 -20.91
CA THR A 496 34.20 -20.70 -22.02
C THR A 496 35.69 -20.96 -21.85
N ARG A 497 36.10 -22.17 -22.22
CA ARG A 497 37.43 -22.76 -22.05
C ARG A 497 38.56 -21.93 -22.64
#